data_AF-A0A916XEW8-F1
#
_entry.id   AF-A0A916XEW8-F1
#
_cell.length_a   1.000
_cell.length_b   1.000
_cell.length_c   1.000
_cell.angle_alpha   90.00
_cell.angle_beta   90.00
_cell.angle_gamma   90.00
#
_symmetry.space_group_name_H-M   'P 1'
#
loop_
_entity.id
_entity.type
_entity.pdbx_description
1 polymer ?
#
loop_
_entity_poly.entity_id
_entity_poly.type
_entity_poly.pdbx_seq_one_letter_code
_entity_poly.pdbx_strand_id
1 'polypeptide(L)'
;MSLLTSRSSLISVLFAGYLAALSAPAFSQFAAPASQPATAIDPNKIRFSPILHEELPPAMLKRIKAITDTFESIDGISYTQAVDLYKRDRDPEANLVIWDEMLKAYKSFCRFRCKTDVERMDVYRVLLLRSMFSEDEAVRQAKPRVLSPVETRAAMKYYHLAPKPIDLVPAK
;
A
#
# COMPACT_ATOMS: atom_id res chain seq x y z
N MET A 1 -24.63 2.70 -72.21
CA MET A 1 -24.59 4.18 -72.10
C MET A 1 -23.50 4.49 -71.07
N SER A 2 -22.23 4.68 -71.43
CA SER A 2 -21.63 5.86 -72.10
C SER A 2 -21.95 7.14 -71.30
N LEU A 3 -21.00 7.96 -70.80
CA LEU A 3 -19.62 8.24 -71.22
C LEU A 3 -18.76 8.79 -70.05
N LEU A 4 -17.43 8.55 -70.16
CA LEU A 4 -16.26 9.46 -70.02
C LEU A 4 -16.30 10.60 -68.95
N THR A 5 -15.23 11.04 -68.28
CA THR A 5 -13.76 11.07 -68.49
C THR A 5 -13.19 11.70 -67.22
N SER A 6 -11.95 11.45 -66.78
CA SER A 6 -10.78 12.18 -67.28
C SER A 6 -9.51 11.63 -66.64
N ARG A 7 -8.43 11.67 -67.43
CA ARG A 7 -7.07 11.21 -67.13
C ARG A 7 -6.22 12.32 -66.51
N SER A 8 -5.04 11.88 -66.03
CA SER A 8 -3.78 12.63 -65.87
C SER A 8 -3.58 13.19 -64.45
N SER A 9 -2.43 13.07 -63.79
CA SER A 9 -1.06 12.93 -64.27
C SER A 9 -0.18 12.18 -63.27
N LEU A 10 0.81 11.49 -63.84
CA LEU A 10 2.06 11.04 -63.23
C LEU A 10 2.72 12.16 -62.43
N ILE A 11 3.14 11.87 -61.19
CA ILE A 11 4.43 12.35 -60.66
C ILE A 11 5.03 11.20 -59.86
N SER A 12 6.00 10.53 -60.47
CA SER A 12 7.03 9.78 -59.76
C SER A 12 7.93 10.78 -59.04
N VAL A 13 7.98 10.72 -57.71
CA VAL A 13 9.14 11.23 -56.96
C VAL A 13 9.76 10.06 -56.24
N LEU A 14 10.94 9.68 -56.73
CA LEU A 14 11.91 8.83 -56.08
C LEU A 14 12.32 9.49 -54.76
N PHE A 15 12.07 8.85 -53.63
CA PHE A 15 12.83 9.10 -52.41
C PHE A 15 13.79 7.94 -52.19
N ALA A 16 15.05 8.20 -52.58
CA ALA A 16 16.20 7.46 -52.12
C ALA A 16 16.38 7.66 -50.61
N GLY A 17 16.64 6.55 -49.92
CA GLY A 17 17.54 6.43 -48.78
C GLY A 17 17.33 7.35 -47.57
N TYR A 18 16.91 6.76 -46.45
CA TYR A 18 17.73 6.77 -45.23
C TYR A 18 17.20 5.69 -44.27
N LEU A 19 17.89 4.55 -44.18
CA LEU A 19 17.71 3.61 -43.08
C LEU A 19 18.42 4.21 -41.86
N ALA A 20 17.70 4.96 -41.05
CA ALA A 20 18.17 5.33 -39.71
C ALA A 20 17.96 4.11 -38.80
N ALA A 21 19.02 3.35 -38.56
CA ALA A 21 19.06 2.34 -37.50
C ALA A 21 18.95 3.07 -36.15
N LEU A 22 17.74 3.14 -35.60
CA LEU A 22 17.51 3.55 -34.22
C LEU A 22 17.98 2.41 -33.31
N SER A 23 19.22 2.50 -32.84
CA SER A 23 19.70 1.70 -31.71
C SER A 23 18.93 2.12 -30.46
N ALA A 24 17.93 1.34 -30.07
CA ALA A 24 17.24 1.53 -28.80
C ALA A 24 18.25 1.36 -27.64
N PRO A 25 18.25 2.25 -26.63
CA PRO A 25 19.07 2.04 -25.45
C PRO A 25 18.54 0.81 -24.70
N ALA A 26 19.43 -0.15 -24.46
CA ALA A 26 19.19 -1.27 -23.57
C ALA A 26 19.02 -0.73 -22.14
N PHE A 27 17.78 -0.46 -21.74
CA PHE A 27 17.44 -0.31 -20.33
C PHE A 27 17.66 -1.67 -19.67
N SER A 28 18.81 -1.84 -19.02
CA SER A 28 19.05 -2.96 -18.11
C SER A 28 17.88 -3.04 -17.13
N GLN A 29 17.11 -4.12 -17.23
CA GLN A 29 16.19 -4.54 -16.21
C GLN A 29 17.00 -4.84 -14.94
N PHE A 30 17.11 -3.87 -14.05
CA PHE A 30 17.39 -4.16 -12.65
C PHE A 30 16.17 -4.90 -12.12
N ALA A 31 16.16 -6.22 -12.27
CA ALA A 31 15.21 -7.08 -11.59
C ALA A 31 15.38 -6.84 -10.08
N ALA A 32 14.32 -6.40 -9.41
CA ALA A 32 14.31 -6.31 -7.97
C ALA A 32 14.67 -7.69 -7.39
N PRO A 33 15.53 -7.78 -6.36
CA PRO A 33 15.86 -9.06 -5.75
C PRO A 33 14.57 -9.75 -5.27
N ALA A 34 14.47 -11.05 -5.54
CA ALA A 34 13.32 -11.85 -5.16
C ALA A 34 13.11 -11.77 -3.63
N SER A 35 11.94 -11.28 -3.22
CA SER A 35 11.55 -11.22 -1.81
C SER A 35 11.47 -12.62 -1.22
N GLN A 36 12.13 -12.84 -0.08
CA GLN A 36 11.98 -14.07 0.72
C GLN A 36 10.49 -14.26 1.08
N PRO A 37 9.97 -15.50 1.10
CA PRO A 37 8.59 -15.74 1.49
C PRO A 37 8.36 -15.31 2.95
N ALA A 38 7.33 -14.50 3.19
CA ALA A 38 6.97 -14.07 4.54
C ALA A 38 6.48 -15.25 5.38
N THR A 39 6.94 -15.32 6.63
CA THR A 39 6.52 -16.35 7.60
C THR A 39 5.76 -15.71 8.76
N ALA A 40 4.68 -16.35 9.21
CA ALA A 40 3.97 -15.93 10.42
C ALA A 40 4.83 -16.19 11.66
N ILE A 41 5.01 -15.17 12.50
CA ILE A 41 5.72 -15.26 13.78
C ILE A 41 4.79 -14.81 14.91
N ASP A 42 4.89 -15.49 16.06
CA ASP A 42 4.22 -15.06 17.29
C ASP A 42 4.80 -13.71 17.76
N PRO A 43 3.98 -12.64 17.84
CA PRO A 43 4.46 -11.32 18.20
C PRO A 43 5.10 -11.28 19.60
N ASN A 44 4.75 -12.21 20.51
CA ASN A 44 5.35 -12.29 21.84
C ASN A 44 6.81 -12.77 21.83
N LYS A 45 7.28 -13.29 20.69
CA LYS A 45 8.68 -13.71 20.49
C LYS A 45 9.55 -12.61 19.87
N ILE A 46 8.94 -11.48 19.51
CA ILE A 46 9.64 -10.34 18.92
C ILE A 46 10.06 -9.39 20.04
N ARG A 47 11.27 -8.85 19.94
CA ARG A 47 11.77 -7.80 20.83
C ARG A 47 11.76 -6.48 20.09
N PHE A 48 11.42 -5.39 20.80
CA PHE A 48 11.52 -4.06 20.22
C PHE A 48 12.98 -3.70 19.93
N SER A 49 13.19 -3.02 18.81
CA SER A 49 14.45 -2.37 18.49
C SER A 49 14.81 -1.30 19.53
N PRO A 50 16.09 -0.96 19.72
CA PRO A 50 16.46 0.24 20.46
C PRO A 50 15.89 1.49 19.80
N ILE A 51 15.92 2.62 20.51
CA ILE A 51 15.60 3.92 19.90
C ILE A 51 16.67 4.20 18.83
N LEU A 52 16.23 4.41 17.59
CA LEU A 52 17.08 4.72 16.44
C LEU A 52 17.05 6.21 16.09
N HIS A 53 15.94 6.88 16.42
CA HIS A 53 15.72 8.30 16.18
C HIS A 53 15.47 9.01 17.51
N GLU A 54 16.32 9.95 17.89
CA GLU A 54 16.15 10.70 19.13
C GLU A 54 14.92 11.62 19.10
N GLU A 55 14.61 12.16 17.92
CA GLU A 55 13.45 13.00 17.65
C GLU A 55 12.82 12.63 16.30
N LEU A 56 11.54 12.96 16.13
CA LEU A 56 10.82 12.80 14.85
C LEU A 56 10.44 14.18 14.30
N PRO A 57 10.46 14.38 12.97
CA PRO A 57 10.08 15.66 12.37
C PRO A 57 8.65 16.10 12.78
N PRO A 58 8.39 17.41 12.98
CA PRO A 58 7.06 17.90 13.37
C PRO A 58 5.92 17.48 12.44
N ALA A 59 6.19 17.36 11.14
CA ALA A 59 5.21 16.88 10.16
C ALA A 59 4.80 15.41 10.40
N MET A 60 5.75 14.58 10.85
CA MET A 60 5.53 13.18 11.19
C MET A 60 4.68 13.08 12.46
N LEU A 61 5.03 13.86 13.49
CA LEU A 61 4.29 13.92 14.75
C LEU A 61 2.80 14.28 14.52
N LYS A 62 2.53 15.23 13.61
CA LYS A 62 1.16 15.60 13.23
C LYS A 62 0.36 14.43 12.62
N ARG A 63 1.00 13.63 11.76
CA ARG A 63 0.38 12.46 11.12
C ARG A 63 0.15 11.33 12.13
N ILE A 64 1.15 11.05 12.98
CA ILE A 64 1.03 10.09 14.10
C ILE A 64 -0.17 10.47 14.98
N LYS A 65 -0.31 11.75 15.35
CA LYS A 65 -1.45 12.24 16.12
C LYS A 65 -2.79 11.98 15.42
N ALA A 66 -2.88 12.24 14.12
CA ALA A 66 -4.11 12.00 13.37
C ALA A 66 -4.51 10.51 13.31
N ILE A 67 -3.53 9.61 13.28
CA ILE A 67 -3.72 8.16 13.35
C ILE A 67 -4.21 7.77 14.74
N THR A 68 -3.50 8.17 15.81
CA THR A 68 -3.88 7.79 17.18
C THR A 68 -5.21 8.40 17.61
N ASP A 69 -5.55 9.61 17.16
CA ASP A 69 -6.87 10.20 17.40
C ASP A 69 -8.02 9.37 16.84
N THR A 70 -7.74 8.51 15.85
CA THR A 70 -8.73 7.60 15.28
C THR A 70 -8.67 6.21 15.90
N PHE A 71 -7.47 5.68 16.15
CA PHE A 71 -7.28 4.27 16.49
C PHE A 71 -7.04 3.98 17.97
N GLU A 72 -6.69 4.97 18.80
CA GLU A 72 -6.42 4.75 20.23
C GLU A 72 -7.62 4.13 20.96
N SER A 73 -8.85 4.55 20.64
CA SER A 73 -10.06 3.95 21.20
C SER A 73 -10.32 2.50 20.75
N ILE A 74 -9.57 2.00 19.76
CA ILE A 74 -9.71 0.67 19.16
C ILE A 74 -8.57 -0.23 19.66
N ASP A 75 -7.32 0.20 19.52
CA ASP A 75 -6.14 -0.62 19.83
C ASP A 75 -5.44 -0.27 21.15
N GLY A 76 -5.84 0.83 21.79
CA GLY A 76 -5.29 1.30 23.06
C GLY A 76 -3.89 1.92 22.96
N ILE A 77 -3.35 2.14 21.75
CA ILE A 77 -2.04 2.76 21.56
C ILE A 77 -2.18 4.28 21.60
N SER A 78 -1.73 4.87 22.70
CA SER A 78 -1.70 6.32 22.86
C SER A 78 -0.72 7.00 21.90
N TYR A 79 -0.91 8.30 21.66
CA TYR A 79 0.03 9.13 20.91
C TYR A 79 1.48 8.99 21.37
N THR A 80 1.73 9.05 22.70
CA THR A 80 3.09 8.95 23.25
C THR A 80 3.71 7.58 22.98
N GLN A 81 2.93 6.50 23.11
CA GLN A 81 3.40 5.15 22.79
C GLN A 81 3.70 5.01 21.29
N ALA A 82 2.83 5.53 20.42
CA ALA A 82 3.06 5.51 18.98
C ALA A 82 4.35 6.26 18.61
N VAL A 83 4.59 7.44 19.20
CA VAL A 83 5.85 8.18 18.99
C VAL A 83 7.07 7.34 19.42
N ASP A 84 7.03 6.68 20.57
CA ASP A 84 8.14 5.80 21.00
C ASP A 84 8.36 4.64 20.02
N LEU A 85 7.30 4.04 19.49
CA LEU A 85 7.39 2.97 18.48
C LEU A 85 8.03 3.47 17.18
N TYR A 86 7.59 4.62 16.64
CA TYR A 86 8.20 5.19 15.43
C TYR A 86 9.66 5.59 15.62
N LYS A 87 10.07 6.01 16.81
CA LYS A 87 11.49 6.27 17.12
C LYS A 87 12.38 5.02 17.05
N ARG A 88 11.79 3.82 17.10
CA ARG A 88 12.49 2.52 17.01
C ARG A 88 12.45 1.92 15.60
N ASP A 89 11.63 2.48 14.72
CA ASP A 89 11.54 2.03 13.35
C ASP A 89 12.79 2.40 12.56
N ARG A 90 13.25 1.50 11.69
CA ARG A 90 14.38 1.79 10.80
C ARG A 90 14.05 2.87 9.78
N ASP A 91 12.82 2.85 9.30
CA ASP A 91 12.28 3.80 8.34
C ASP A 91 10.86 4.20 8.80
N PRO A 92 10.75 5.15 9.74
CA PRO A 92 9.47 5.56 10.30
C PRO A 92 8.55 6.18 9.25
N GLU A 93 9.10 6.83 8.21
CA GLU A 93 8.30 7.43 7.14
C GLU A 93 7.62 6.36 6.29
N ALA A 94 8.36 5.33 5.88
CA ALA A 94 7.78 4.24 5.08
C ALA A 94 6.69 3.48 5.85
N ASN A 95 6.85 3.28 7.17
CA ASN A 95 5.81 2.68 8.00
C ASN A 95 4.61 3.62 8.16
N LEU A 96 4.84 4.92 8.37
CA LEU A 96 3.77 5.88 8.56
C LEU A 96 2.86 6.01 7.33
N VAL A 97 3.41 5.88 6.11
CA VAL A 97 2.63 5.82 4.86
C VAL A 97 1.61 4.68 4.86
N ILE A 98 1.96 3.52 5.42
CA ILE A 98 1.05 2.37 5.53
C ILE A 98 -0.12 2.71 6.46
N TRP A 99 0.19 3.31 7.61
CA TRP A 99 -0.83 3.71 8.59
C TRP A 99 -1.72 4.84 8.10
N ASP A 100 -1.20 5.78 7.31
CA ASP A 100 -2.00 6.82 6.66
C ASP A 100 -3.00 6.24 5.64
N GLU A 101 -2.56 5.28 4.81
CA GLU A 101 -3.47 4.61 3.88
C GLU A 101 -4.53 3.80 4.64
N MET A 102 -4.15 3.15 5.73
CA MET A 102 -5.10 2.45 6.60
C MET A 102 -6.12 3.42 7.21
N LEU A 103 -5.67 4.58 7.71
CA LEU A 103 -6.53 5.62 8.26
C LEU A 103 -7.53 6.14 7.22
N LYS A 104 -7.07 6.38 6.00
CA LYS A 104 -7.91 6.82 4.88
C LYS A 104 -8.94 5.76 4.51
N ALA A 105 -8.52 4.50 4.40
CA ALA A 105 -9.41 3.40 4.06
C ALA A 105 -10.48 3.20 5.13
N TYR A 106 -10.07 3.22 6.40
CA TYR A 106 -10.95 3.12 7.55
C TYR A 106 -12.00 4.24 7.56
N LYS A 107 -11.57 5.50 7.43
CA LYS A 107 -12.49 6.65 7.39
C LYS A 107 -13.46 6.58 6.22
N SER A 108 -13.01 6.09 5.06
CA SER A 108 -13.84 5.96 3.86
C SER A 108 -14.95 4.92 4.06
N PHE A 109 -14.61 3.75 4.58
CA PHE A 109 -15.59 2.69 4.84
C PHE A 109 -16.52 3.03 6.02
N CYS A 110 -15.95 3.54 7.12
CA CYS A 110 -16.70 3.85 8.33
C CYS A 110 -17.59 5.10 8.23
N ARG A 111 -17.52 5.86 7.13
CA ARG A 111 -18.45 6.98 6.88
C ARG A 111 -19.92 6.56 6.96
N PHE A 112 -20.23 5.36 6.45
CA PHE A 112 -21.60 4.82 6.42
C PHE A 112 -21.78 3.54 7.25
N ARG A 113 -20.69 2.98 7.80
CA ARG A 113 -20.68 1.77 8.65
C ARG A 113 -20.10 2.11 10.05
N CYS A 114 -19.58 1.12 10.77
CA CYS A 114 -18.80 1.27 12.00
C CYS A 114 -19.52 1.97 13.16
N LYS A 115 -20.80 1.62 13.36
CA LYS A 115 -21.67 2.20 14.41
C LYS A 115 -21.39 1.63 15.79
N THR A 116 -20.78 0.45 15.85
CA THR A 116 -20.42 -0.23 17.10
C THR A 116 -18.90 -0.43 17.20
N ASP A 117 -18.42 -0.60 18.42
CA ASP A 117 -17.00 -0.86 18.71
C ASP A 117 -16.53 -2.17 18.07
N VAL A 118 -17.43 -3.16 18.00
CA VAL A 118 -17.15 -4.44 17.34
C VAL A 118 -16.94 -4.26 15.84
N GLU A 119 -17.77 -3.45 15.18
CA GLU A 119 -17.58 -3.13 13.76
C GLU A 119 -16.28 -2.35 13.52
N ARG A 120 -15.97 -1.37 14.38
CA ARG A 120 -14.72 -0.60 14.30
C ARG A 120 -13.50 -1.50 14.39
N MET A 121 -13.50 -2.41 15.37
CA MET A 121 -12.43 -3.38 15.57
C MET A 121 -12.30 -4.35 14.39
N ASP A 122 -13.41 -4.84 13.84
CA ASP A 122 -13.38 -5.71 12.67
C ASP A 122 -12.75 -5.01 11.45
N VAL A 123 -13.16 -3.77 11.15
CA VAL A 123 -12.59 -3.00 10.03
C VAL A 123 -11.10 -2.72 10.25
N TYR A 124 -10.73 -2.30 11.46
CA TYR A 124 -9.33 -2.09 11.83
C TYR A 124 -8.48 -3.34 11.57
N ARG A 125 -8.92 -4.52 12.06
CA ARG A 125 -8.20 -5.79 11.87
C ARG A 125 -8.10 -6.21 10.41
N VAL A 126 -9.20 -6.06 9.66
CA VAL A 126 -9.22 -6.36 8.22
C VAL A 126 -8.18 -5.53 7.47
N LEU A 127 -8.12 -4.21 7.73
CA LEU A 127 -7.17 -3.34 7.06
C LEU A 127 -5.74 -3.58 7.52
N LEU A 128 -5.53 -3.86 8.81
CA LEU A 128 -4.21 -4.26 9.33
C LEU A 128 -3.71 -5.54 8.65
N LEU A 129 -4.56 -6.55 8.48
CA LEU A 129 -4.17 -7.76 7.76
C LEU A 129 -3.94 -7.48 6.28
N ARG A 130 -4.76 -6.64 5.65
CA ARG A 130 -4.57 -6.25 4.24
C ARG A 130 -3.25 -5.52 4.01
N SER A 131 -2.71 -4.80 4.99
CA SER A 131 -1.40 -4.16 4.83
C SER A 131 -0.25 -5.16 4.76
N MET A 132 -0.41 -6.38 5.29
CA MET A 132 0.62 -7.41 5.33
C MET A 132 0.38 -8.56 4.34
N PHE A 133 -0.88 -8.85 4.01
CA PHE A 133 -1.31 -9.99 3.20
C PHE A 133 -2.03 -9.58 1.92
N SER A 134 -2.05 -10.49 0.94
CA SER A 134 -2.95 -10.36 -0.21
C SER A 134 -4.41 -10.30 0.26
N GLU A 135 -5.30 -9.76 -0.57
CA GLU A 135 -6.71 -9.63 -0.21
C GLU A 135 -7.33 -10.98 0.21
N ASP A 136 -7.09 -12.04 -0.56
CA ASP A 136 -7.65 -13.35 -0.27
C ASP A 136 -7.13 -13.97 1.03
N GLU A 137 -5.84 -13.77 1.33
CA GLU A 137 -5.27 -14.23 2.60
C GLU A 137 -5.77 -13.39 3.77
N ALA A 138 -5.92 -12.07 3.60
CA ALA A 138 -6.52 -11.21 4.60
C ALA A 138 -7.98 -11.61 4.91
N VAL A 139 -8.80 -11.95 3.91
CA VAL A 139 -10.17 -12.48 4.14
C VAL A 139 -10.12 -13.77 4.96
N ARG A 140 -9.23 -14.71 4.62
CA ARG A 140 -9.09 -15.98 5.33
C ARG A 140 -8.69 -15.79 6.80
N GLN A 141 -7.79 -14.85 7.06
CA GLN A 141 -7.25 -14.62 8.41
C GLN A 141 -8.13 -13.71 9.27
N ALA A 142 -8.83 -12.74 8.69
CA ALA A 142 -9.49 -11.68 9.45
C ALA A 142 -10.56 -12.16 10.42
N LYS A 143 -11.28 -13.25 10.06
CA LYS A 143 -12.35 -13.87 10.87
C LYS A 143 -13.18 -12.81 11.63
N PRO A 144 -13.73 -11.80 10.92
CA PRO A 144 -14.46 -10.71 11.55
C PRO A 144 -15.67 -11.25 12.32
N ARG A 145 -16.02 -10.57 13.41
CA ARG A 145 -17.12 -10.99 14.27
C ARG A 145 -18.49 -10.64 13.69
N VAL A 146 -18.59 -9.53 12.97
CA VAL A 146 -19.86 -8.97 12.49
C VAL A 146 -19.85 -8.57 11.01
N LEU A 147 -18.68 -8.39 10.38
CA LEU A 147 -18.63 -8.15 8.94
C LEU A 147 -18.82 -9.46 8.15
N SER A 148 -19.69 -9.43 7.14
CA SER A 148 -19.77 -10.48 6.14
C SER A 148 -18.53 -10.50 5.23
N PRO A 149 -18.24 -11.61 4.53
CA PRO A 149 -17.12 -11.66 3.58
C PRO A 149 -17.19 -10.56 2.49
N VAL A 150 -18.39 -10.19 2.07
CA VAL A 150 -18.60 -9.09 1.10
C VAL A 150 -18.22 -7.74 1.70
N GLU A 151 -18.63 -7.46 2.94
CA GLU A 151 -18.25 -6.23 3.65
C GLU A 151 -16.74 -6.20 3.95
N THR A 152 -16.13 -7.32 4.31
CA THR A 152 -14.68 -7.45 4.51
C THR A 152 -13.92 -7.02 3.26
N ARG A 153 -14.31 -7.52 2.09
CA ARG A 153 -13.69 -7.10 0.82
C ARG A 153 -13.99 -5.65 0.49
N ALA A 154 -15.21 -5.18 0.76
CA ALA A 154 -15.58 -3.78 0.54
C ALA A 154 -14.73 -2.80 1.37
N ALA A 155 -14.38 -3.15 2.61
CA ALA A 155 -13.47 -2.34 3.44
C ALA A 155 -12.08 -2.23 2.80
N MET A 156 -11.54 -3.34 2.28
CA MET A 156 -10.21 -3.38 1.66
C MET A 156 -10.13 -2.63 0.32
N LYS A 157 -11.25 -2.40 -0.38
CA LYS A 157 -11.26 -1.63 -1.64
C LYS A 157 -10.76 -0.20 -1.50
N TYR A 158 -10.79 0.36 -0.29
CA TYR A 158 -10.29 1.71 -0.03
C TYR A 158 -8.79 1.76 0.30
N TYR A 159 -8.12 0.61 0.41
CA TYR A 159 -6.69 0.48 0.69
C TYR A 159 -5.94 0.10 -0.59
N HIS A 160 -5.05 0.98 -1.07
CA HIS A 160 -4.45 0.83 -2.40
C HIS A 160 -2.98 0.41 -2.41
N LEU A 161 -2.33 0.29 -1.25
CA LEU A 161 -0.94 -0.16 -1.21
C LEU A 161 -0.85 -1.67 -1.44
N ALA A 162 0.28 -2.08 -2.03
CA ALA A 162 0.66 -3.49 -2.08
C ALA A 162 0.91 -3.99 -0.64
N PRO A 163 0.64 -5.27 -0.35
CA PRO A 163 1.01 -5.86 0.94
C PRO A 163 2.51 -5.70 1.20
N LYS A 164 2.86 -5.25 2.39
CA LYS A 164 4.24 -5.11 2.87
C LYS A 164 4.35 -5.77 4.26
N PRO A 165 4.76 -7.04 4.33
CA PRO A 165 5.10 -7.70 5.58
C PRO A 165 6.19 -6.93 6.34
N ILE A 166 6.24 -7.12 7.65
CA ILE A 166 7.25 -6.47 8.51
C ILE A 166 8.61 -7.16 8.32
N ASP A 167 9.64 -6.36 8.08
CA ASP A 167 11.02 -6.86 8.01
C ASP A 167 11.53 -7.23 9.40
N LEU A 168 12.01 -8.47 9.53
CA LEU A 168 12.64 -8.95 10.75
C LEU A 168 14.15 -8.87 10.65
N VAL A 169 14.75 -8.52 11.79
CA VAL A 169 16.18 -8.39 11.93
C VAL A 169 16.62 -9.36 13.01
N PRO A 170 17.60 -10.23 12.74
CA PRO A 170 18.18 -11.07 13.77
C PRO A 170 18.67 -10.20 14.94
N ALA A 171 18.33 -10.61 16.17
CA ALA A 171 18.93 -10.03 17.36
C ALA A 171 20.45 -10.27 17.30
N LYS A 172 21.25 -9.21 17.51
CA LYS A 172 22.69 -9.33 17.71
C LYS A 172 22.99 -9.79 19.13
#